data_AF-F7T1K6-F1
#
_entry.id   AF-F7T1K6-F1
#
_cell.length_a   1.000
_cell.length_b   1.000
_cell.length_c   1.000
_cell.angle_alpha   90.00
_cell.angle_beta   90.00
_cell.angle_gamma   90.00
#
_symmetry.space_group_name_H-M   'P 1'
#
loop_
_entity.id
_entity.type
_entity.pdbx_description
1 polymer ?
#
loop_
_entity_poly.entity_id
_entity_poly.type
_entity_poly.pdbx_seq_one_letter_code
_entity_poly.pdbx_strand_id
1 'polypeptide(L)'
;MVGPVNGSQPSLGGVGLESSSGVRGADLVGADQETAMLSVQGERGRLLDKQIETQIQELRALNRRLELLNTVQAGLKAVQAQFNAGAKYDKEWDDAHGGWSFRQADSINRAAAEAGINLGFSSDSNTWRLFGHMGDMKEFARAYLPPEQAELLAQWRDKGDLRGHFLAVDLVKKMAGGEGFMTPDYPGQTLNRCPGGIRYDSEYGELRKAVTRVQGAIDEASNLQQDQMLRLQALMNRRNESADMLTNYVKKMQDSKMAISEKIRGT
;
A
#
# COMPACT_ATOMS: atom_id res chain seq x y z
N MET A 1 6.48 -88.65 14.90
CA MET A 1 5.37 -88.67 13.93
C MET A 1 5.93 -88.13 12.62
N VAL A 2 6.49 -88.98 11.77
CA VAL A 2 5.78 -89.68 10.67
C VAL A 2 5.24 -88.69 9.64
N GLY A 3 6.07 -88.43 8.63
CA GLY A 3 5.73 -88.75 7.24
C GLY A 3 5.08 -87.67 6.36
N PRO A 4 5.35 -87.71 5.04
CA PRO A 4 5.26 -86.58 4.11
C PRO A 4 4.05 -86.71 3.15
N VAL A 5 3.77 -85.68 2.34
CA VAL A 5 2.97 -85.87 1.12
C VAL A 5 3.68 -85.24 -0.07
N ASN A 6 4.10 -86.15 -0.94
CA ASN A 6 4.68 -85.97 -2.26
C ASN A 6 3.57 -85.52 -3.24
N GLY A 7 3.91 -84.67 -4.21
CA GLY A 7 2.99 -84.18 -5.22
C GLY A 7 3.70 -83.58 -6.42
N SER A 8 4.35 -84.45 -7.21
CA SER A 8 4.40 -84.41 -8.68
C SER A 8 4.98 -83.17 -9.39
N GLN A 9 6.19 -83.31 -9.95
CA GLN A 9 6.52 -82.67 -11.24
C GLN A 9 5.97 -83.54 -12.39
N PRO A 10 5.51 -82.89 -13.48
CA PRO A 10 6.27 -82.92 -14.75
C PRO A 10 6.32 -81.52 -15.39
N SER A 11 7.50 -81.02 -15.77
CA SER A 11 8.09 -81.10 -17.12
C SER A 11 7.43 -80.23 -18.20
N LEU A 12 8.21 -79.20 -18.60
CA LEU A 12 8.37 -78.63 -19.95
C LEU A 12 7.17 -77.97 -20.63
N GLY A 13 7.17 -76.63 -20.55
CA GLY A 13 6.62 -75.75 -21.57
C GLY A 13 7.58 -74.58 -21.76
N GLY A 14 8.55 -74.72 -22.67
CA GLY A 14 9.39 -73.61 -23.08
C GLY A 14 8.54 -72.55 -23.79
N VAL A 15 8.72 -71.29 -23.40
CA VAL A 15 8.54 -70.16 -24.30
C VAL A 15 9.75 -69.25 -24.05
N GLY A 16 10.48 -69.00 -25.13
CA GLY A 16 11.83 -68.49 -25.14
C GLY A 16 11.99 -67.13 -24.46
N LEU A 17 13.15 -66.98 -23.83
CA LEU A 17 13.96 -65.80 -24.13
C LEU A 17 14.17 -65.78 -25.63
N GLU A 18 13.52 -64.87 -26.34
CA GLU A 18 14.09 -64.27 -27.55
C GLU A 18 13.39 -62.95 -27.89
N SER A 19 14.24 -61.92 -27.93
CA SER A 19 14.13 -60.70 -28.74
C SER A 19 12.84 -59.84 -28.66
N SER A 20 13.00 -58.72 -27.94
CA SER A 20 12.52 -57.37 -28.25
C SER A 20 11.77 -56.70 -27.09
N SER A 21 12.03 -55.41 -26.89
CA SER A 21 11.40 -54.51 -25.89
C SER A 21 12.03 -54.44 -24.50
N GLY A 22 13.36 -54.24 -24.43
CA GLY A 22 14.02 -53.59 -23.28
C GLY A 22 13.81 -52.06 -23.23
N VAL A 23 12.99 -51.50 -24.11
CA VAL A 23 12.88 -50.04 -24.36
C VAL A 23 11.69 -49.39 -23.63
N ARG A 24 10.70 -50.15 -23.15
CA ARG A 24 9.44 -49.55 -22.67
C ARG A 24 9.44 -49.06 -21.22
N GLY A 25 10.37 -49.52 -20.37
CA GLY A 25 10.40 -49.13 -18.94
C GLY A 25 11.09 -47.79 -18.67
N ALA A 26 12.21 -47.52 -19.33
CA ALA A 26 12.99 -46.29 -19.14
C ALA A 26 12.37 -45.10 -19.89
N ASP A 27 11.77 -45.34 -21.06
CA ASP A 27 11.14 -44.28 -21.87
C ASP A 27 9.83 -43.75 -21.24
N LEU A 28 9.06 -44.61 -20.54
CA LEU A 28 7.85 -44.19 -19.82
C LEU A 28 8.16 -43.42 -18.53
N VAL A 29 9.22 -43.80 -17.81
CA VAL A 29 9.68 -43.07 -16.61
C VAL A 29 10.30 -41.72 -16.99
N GLY A 30 10.99 -41.64 -18.14
CA GLY A 30 11.53 -40.38 -18.67
C GLY A 30 10.44 -39.39 -19.11
N ALA A 31 9.34 -39.85 -19.72
CA ALA A 31 8.23 -38.98 -20.14
C ALA A 31 7.43 -38.37 -18.98
N ASP A 32 7.28 -39.11 -17.87
CA ASP A 32 6.61 -38.61 -16.66
C ASP A 32 7.51 -37.69 -15.82
N GLN A 33 8.81 -37.97 -15.72
CA GLN A 33 9.79 -37.00 -15.18
C GLN A 33 9.85 -35.73 -16.02
N GLU A 34 9.75 -35.96 -17.34
CA GLU A 34 9.39 -35.06 -18.40
C GLU A 34 8.42 -33.94 -18.03
N THR A 35 7.20 -34.45 -17.88
CA THR A 35 5.98 -33.72 -17.61
C THR A 35 5.98 -33.13 -16.20
N ALA A 36 6.57 -33.85 -15.23
CA ALA A 36 6.73 -33.39 -13.86
C ALA A 36 7.71 -32.21 -13.76
N MET A 37 8.80 -32.19 -14.53
CA MET A 37 9.72 -31.05 -14.51
C MET A 37 9.09 -29.81 -15.15
N LEU A 38 8.37 -29.97 -16.26
CA LEU A 38 7.62 -28.87 -16.87
C LEU A 38 6.53 -28.34 -15.95
N SER A 39 5.84 -29.21 -15.19
CA SER A 39 4.84 -28.77 -14.22
C SER A 39 5.47 -27.96 -13.08
N VAL A 40 6.61 -28.42 -12.53
CA VAL A 40 7.37 -27.70 -11.50
C VAL A 40 7.89 -26.36 -12.00
N GLN A 41 8.43 -26.30 -13.21
CA GLN A 41 8.91 -25.03 -13.77
C GLN A 41 7.76 -24.05 -14.08
N GLY A 42 6.60 -24.57 -14.50
CA GLY A 42 5.38 -23.78 -14.65
C GLY A 42 4.88 -23.22 -13.32
N GLU A 43 4.96 -23.99 -12.24
CA GLU A 43 4.61 -23.55 -10.89
C GLU A 43 5.59 -22.50 -10.37
N ARG A 44 6.90 -22.69 -10.59
CA ARG A 44 7.93 -21.71 -10.26
C ARG A 44 7.72 -20.38 -10.98
N GLY A 45 7.40 -20.41 -12.27
CA GLY A 45 7.08 -19.22 -13.05
C GLY A 45 5.87 -18.46 -12.49
N ARG A 46 4.78 -19.18 -12.19
CA ARG A 46 3.58 -18.59 -11.56
C ARG A 46 3.88 -17.96 -10.21
N LEU A 47 4.73 -18.57 -9.40
CA LEU A 47 5.12 -18.02 -8.09
C LEU A 47 5.96 -16.75 -8.25
N LEU A 48 6.91 -16.73 -9.19
CA LEU A 48 7.72 -15.54 -9.50
C LEU A 48 6.85 -14.39 -10.00
N ASP A 49 5.88 -14.66 -10.89
CA ASP A 49 4.94 -13.65 -11.38
C ASP A 49 4.11 -13.05 -10.23
N LYS A 50 3.61 -13.89 -9.29
CA LYS A 50 2.90 -13.40 -8.09
C LYS A 50 3.78 -12.53 -7.19
N GLN A 51 5.05 -12.89 -7.02
CA GLN A 51 6.00 -12.09 -6.24
C GLN A 51 6.25 -10.74 -6.91
N ILE A 52 6.41 -10.70 -8.24
CA ILE A 52 6.54 -9.46 -9.02
C ILE A 52 5.28 -8.60 -8.86
N GLU A 53 4.09 -9.19 -8.98
CA GLU A 53 2.83 -8.46 -8.82
C GLU A 53 2.71 -7.83 -7.43
N THR A 54 2.98 -8.62 -6.38
CA THR A 54 2.98 -8.13 -4.98
C THR A 54 3.95 -6.96 -4.81
N GLN A 55 5.17 -7.13 -5.32
CA GLN A 55 6.23 -6.12 -5.28
C GLN A 55 5.83 -4.81 -5.98
N ILE A 56 5.11 -4.90 -7.10
CA ILE A 56 4.59 -3.72 -7.82
C ILE A 56 3.52 -3.00 -7.00
N GLN A 57 2.62 -3.75 -6.33
CA GLN A 57 1.59 -3.13 -5.49
C GLN A 57 2.21 -2.42 -4.27
N GLU A 58 3.19 -3.05 -3.62
CA GLU A 58 3.95 -2.44 -2.52
C GLU A 58 4.65 -1.16 -2.98
N LEU A 59 5.31 -1.19 -4.15
CA LEU A 59 5.95 -0.01 -4.74
C LEU A 59 4.94 1.11 -5.05
N ARG A 60 3.76 0.78 -5.59
CA ARG A 60 2.69 1.76 -5.84
C ARG A 60 2.20 2.41 -4.55
N ALA A 61 2.01 1.62 -3.49
CA ALA A 61 1.62 2.13 -2.19
C ALA A 61 2.69 3.06 -1.59
N LEU A 62 3.98 2.68 -1.72
CA LEU A 62 5.12 3.52 -1.32
C LEU A 62 5.18 4.84 -2.09
N ASN A 63 4.99 4.81 -3.42
CA ASN A 63 4.95 6.02 -4.24
C ASN A 63 3.82 6.96 -3.80
N ARG A 64 2.61 6.43 -3.58
CA ARG A 64 1.48 7.22 -3.07
C ARG A 64 1.79 7.83 -1.70
N ARG A 65 2.40 7.05 -0.80
CA ARG A 65 2.81 7.56 0.52
C ARG A 65 3.84 8.69 0.39
N LEU A 66 4.83 8.56 -0.49
CA LEU A 66 5.81 9.62 -0.76
C LEU A 66 5.17 10.90 -1.29
N GLU A 67 4.23 10.79 -2.24
CA GLU A 67 3.48 11.95 -2.76
C GLU A 67 2.71 12.68 -1.65
N LEU A 68 2.03 11.93 -0.77
CA LEU A 68 1.31 12.49 0.36
C LEU A 68 2.26 13.14 1.36
N LEU A 69 3.38 12.51 1.71
CA LEU A 69 4.40 13.09 2.60
C LEU A 69 5.01 14.36 2.02
N ASN A 70 5.27 14.41 0.71
CA ASN A 70 5.72 15.62 0.03
C ASN A 70 4.67 16.74 0.08
N THR A 71 3.38 16.39 -0.06
CA THR A 71 2.26 17.33 0.09
C THR A 71 2.22 17.91 1.51
N VAL A 72 2.33 17.05 2.53
CA VAL A 72 2.41 17.47 3.93
C VAL A 72 3.60 18.39 4.14
N GLN A 73 4.79 18.00 3.65
CA GLN A 73 6.01 18.79 3.83
C GLN A 73 5.89 20.17 3.18
N ALA A 74 5.39 20.25 1.95
CA ALA A 74 5.18 21.50 1.26
C ALA A 74 4.20 22.40 2.03
N GLY A 75 3.09 21.83 2.51
CA GLY A 75 2.11 22.56 3.31
C GLY A 75 2.70 23.08 4.63
N LEU A 76 3.42 22.24 5.38
CA LEU A 76 4.08 22.65 6.63
C LEU A 76 5.15 23.72 6.40
N LYS A 77 5.96 23.61 5.33
CA LYS A 77 6.95 24.64 4.96
C LYS A 77 6.28 25.95 4.55
N ALA A 78 5.13 25.90 3.87
CA ALA A 78 4.35 27.07 3.55
C ALA A 78 3.82 27.77 4.81
N VAL A 79 3.32 27.01 5.79
CA VAL A 79 2.97 27.56 7.12
C VAL A 79 4.21 28.11 7.82
N GLN A 80 5.35 27.41 7.75
CA GLN A 80 6.58 27.85 8.40
C GLN A 80 7.07 29.20 7.86
N ALA A 81 6.89 29.44 6.56
CA ALA A 81 7.21 30.71 5.90
C ALA A 81 6.28 31.87 6.30
N GLN A 82 5.16 31.58 6.97
CA GLN A 82 4.28 32.60 7.55
C GLN A 82 4.86 33.20 8.84
N PHE A 83 5.79 32.51 9.47
CA PHE A 83 6.51 33.01 10.63
C PHE A 83 7.73 33.81 10.21
N ASN A 84 7.97 34.92 10.90
CA ASN A 84 9.19 35.70 10.73
C ASN A 84 10.43 34.86 11.10
N ALA A 85 11.58 35.12 10.46
CA ALA A 85 12.81 34.34 10.65
C ALA A 85 13.32 34.24 12.11
N GLY A 86 12.89 35.17 12.99
CA GLY A 86 13.18 35.18 14.43
C GLY A 86 11.96 34.94 15.32
N ALA A 87 10.89 34.33 14.79
CA ALA A 87 9.70 34.02 15.56
C ALA A 87 10.07 33.17 16.79
N LYS A 88 9.50 33.53 17.93
CA LYS A 88 9.67 32.74 19.16
C LYS A 88 8.95 31.40 19.02
N TYR A 89 9.41 30.41 19.77
CA TYR A 89 8.89 29.04 19.67
C TYR A 89 7.42 28.93 20.09
N ASP A 90 6.99 29.75 21.04
CA ASP A 90 5.64 29.86 21.61
C ASP A 90 4.68 30.67 20.74
N LYS A 91 5.12 31.15 19.57
CA LYS A 91 4.21 31.83 18.65
C LYS A 91 3.28 30.85 17.96
N GLU A 92 1.99 31.07 18.13
CA GLU A 92 0.93 30.29 17.48
C GLU A 92 0.83 30.65 15.99
N TRP A 93 0.30 29.74 15.18
CA TRP A 93 0.09 29.98 13.75
C TRP A 93 -0.88 31.13 13.51
N ASP A 94 -1.87 31.32 14.38
CA ASP A 94 -2.78 32.45 14.26
C ASP A 94 -2.09 33.83 14.36
N ASP A 95 -0.98 33.92 15.11
CA ASP A 95 -0.14 35.11 15.23
C ASP A 95 0.78 35.36 14.00
N ALA A 96 0.83 34.42 13.04
CA ALA A 96 1.72 34.49 11.88
C ALA A 96 1.23 35.48 10.82
N HIS A 97 2.11 35.86 9.86
CA HIS A 97 1.67 36.71 8.75
C HIS A 97 0.65 35.94 7.89
N GLY A 98 -0.44 36.61 7.52
CA GLY A 98 -1.56 35.97 6.82
C GLY A 98 -2.53 35.22 7.74
N GLY A 99 -2.19 35.03 9.02
CA GLY A 99 -3.02 34.35 10.01
C GLY A 99 -3.24 32.87 9.70
N TRP A 100 -4.01 32.22 10.56
CA TRP A 100 -4.37 30.83 10.36
C TRP A 100 -5.28 30.63 9.13
N SER A 101 -5.20 29.45 8.50
CA SER A 101 -6.10 29.05 7.42
C SER A 101 -6.63 27.63 7.63
N PHE A 102 -7.96 27.52 7.75
CA PHE A 102 -8.65 26.22 7.86
C PHE A 102 -8.28 25.32 6.68
N ARG A 103 -8.37 25.86 5.47
CA ARG A 103 -8.20 25.08 4.24
C ARG A 103 -6.79 24.50 4.13
N GLN A 104 -5.79 25.28 4.53
CA GLN A 104 -4.40 24.83 4.55
C GLN A 104 -4.19 23.76 5.64
N ALA A 105 -4.74 23.97 6.84
CA ALA A 105 -4.67 23.00 7.93
C ALA A 105 -5.34 21.66 7.57
N ASP A 106 -6.54 21.71 6.99
CA ASP A 106 -7.31 20.54 6.53
C ASP A 106 -6.53 19.74 5.49
N SER A 107 -5.97 20.43 4.48
CA SER A 107 -5.17 19.80 3.43
C SER A 107 -3.95 19.06 4.01
N ILE A 108 -3.21 19.71 4.90
CA ILE A 108 -2.03 19.13 5.56
C ILE A 108 -2.43 17.93 6.42
N ASN A 109 -3.45 18.08 7.25
CA ASN A 109 -3.88 17.03 8.18
C ASN A 109 -4.46 15.83 7.44
N ARG A 110 -5.26 16.03 6.40
CA ARG A 110 -5.77 14.92 5.57
C ARG A 110 -4.63 14.17 4.89
N ALA A 111 -3.69 14.89 4.28
CA ALA A 111 -2.54 14.26 3.65
C ALA A 111 -1.67 13.50 4.68
N ALA A 112 -1.52 14.02 5.89
CA ALA A 112 -0.80 13.35 6.97
C ALA A 112 -1.53 12.09 7.45
N ALA A 113 -2.85 12.14 7.62
CA ALA A 113 -3.67 10.99 7.97
C ALA A 113 -3.58 9.89 6.91
N GLU A 114 -3.75 10.25 5.64
CA GLU A 114 -3.64 9.31 4.51
C GLU A 114 -2.23 8.73 4.36
N ALA A 115 -1.19 9.52 4.65
CA ALA A 115 0.19 9.04 4.69
C ALA A 115 0.52 8.17 5.92
N GLY A 116 -0.40 8.10 6.89
CA GLY A 116 -0.21 7.39 8.15
C GLY A 116 0.83 8.02 9.07
N ILE A 117 1.04 9.34 9.00
CA ILE A 117 2.01 10.07 9.84
C ILE A 117 1.32 10.93 10.90
N ASN A 118 1.77 10.79 12.14
CA ASN A 118 1.43 11.71 13.21
C ASN A 118 2.40 12.89 13.20
N LEU A 119 1.87 14.11 13.04
CA LEU A 119 2.70 15.31 12.95
C LEU A 119 3.22 15.78 14.32
N GLY A 120 2.66 15.28 15.42
CA GLY A 120 3.14 15.47 16.80
C GLY A 120 2.84 16.83 17.39
N PHE A 121 1.74 17.47 16.99
CA PHE A 121 1.17 18.66 17.66
C PHE A 121 0.40 18.26 18.94
N SER A 122 0.29 19.15 19.92
CA SER A 122 -0.33 18.88 21.22
C SER A 122 -1.86 18.87 21.18
N SER A 123 -2.53 17.71 21.30
CA SER A 123 -4.00 17.65 21.15
C SER A 123 -4.74 18.35 22.31
N ASP A 124 -5.52 19.39 22.00
CA ASP A 124 -6.51 19.92 22.94
C ASP A 124 -7.90 19.38 22.58
N SER A 125 -8.57 18.77 23.56
CA SER A 125 -9.90 18.17 23.38
C SER A 125 -11.02 19.19 23.20
N ASN A 126 -10.71 20.49 23.18
CA ASN A 126 -11.70 21.55 23.12
C ASN A 126 -12.06 21.88 21.67
N THR A 127 -13.03 21.15 21.12
CA THR A 127 -13.52 21.28 19.74
C THR A 127 -14.09 22.68 19.44
N TRP A 128 -14.47 23.46 20.47
CA TRP A 128 -14.91 24.85 20.31
C TRP A 128 -13.78 25.79 19.86
N ARG A 129 -12.53 25.44 20.18
CA ARG A 129 -11.37 26.19 19.73
C ARG A 129 -11.19 26.16 18.21
N LEU A 130 -11.72 25.16 17.52
CA LEU A 130 -11.78 25.10 16.04
C LEU A 130 -12.63 26.24 15.44
N PHE A 131 -13.55 26.79 16.23
CA PHE A 131 -14.39 27.93 15.87
C PHE A 131 -13.93 29.23 16.55
N GLY A 132 -12.79 29.21 17.25
CA GLY A 132 -12.32 30.29 18.10
C GLY A 132 -11.90 31.54 17.34
N HIS A 133 -11.53 31.42 16.06
CA HIS A 133 -11.18 32.55 15.22
C HIS A 133 -12.30 32.96 14.23
N MET A 134 -12.52 34.27 14.15
CA MET A 134 -13.73 34.93 13.60
C MET A 134 -13.84 34.83 12.05
N GLY A 135 -12.71 34.67 11.36
CA GLY A 135 -12.67 34.42 9.91
C GLY A 135 -12.98 32.97 9.55
N ASP A 136 -12.55 32.08 10.43
CA ASP A 136 -12.40 30.63 10.24
C ASP A 136 -13.72 29.92 10.12
N MET A 137 -14.67 30.28 10.99
CA MET A 137 -16.01 29.71 10.93
C MET A 137 -16.68 30.02 9.58
N LYS A 138 -16.43 31.19 8.98
CA LYS A 138 -17.02 31.52 7.68
C LYS A 138 -16.34 30.79 6.53
N GLU A 139 -15.01 30.66 6.57
CA GLU A 139 -14.27 29.91 5.56
C GLU A 139 -14.62 28.42 5.60
N PHE A 140 -14.62 27.83 6.80
CA PHE A 140 -15.10 26.48 7.04
C PHE A 140 -16.52 26.30 6.51
N ALA A 141 -17.43 27.18 6.89
CA ALA A 141 -18.82 27.03 6.53
C ALA A 141 -19.05 27.15 5.02
N ARG A 142 -18.38 28.09 4.34
CA ARG A 142 -18.47 28.24 2.88
C ARG A 142 -17.84 27.09 2.11
N ALA A 143 -16.75 26.54 2.62
CA ALA A 143 -16.03 25.48 1.93
C ALA A 143 -16.75 24.14 2.01
N TYR A 144 -17.58 23.93 3.04
CA TYR A 144 -18.06 22.59 3.32
C TYR A 144 -19.50 22.43 3.84
N LEU A 145 -20.21 23.51 4.15
CA LEU A 145 -21.61 23.43 4.52
C LEU A 145 -22.51 23.90 3.37
N PRO A 146 -23.76 23.44 3.30
CA PRO A 146 -24.76 24.00 2.40
C PRO A 146 -24.82 25.54 2.55
N PRO A 147 -25.06 26.29 1.46
CA PRO A 147 -25.04 27.75 1.47
C PRO A 147 -25.89 28.37 2.59
N GLU A 148 -27.07 27.81 2.85
CA GLU A 148 -27.99 28.25 3.91
C GLU A 148 -27.39 28.09 5.31
N GLN A 149 -26.75 26.94 5.58
CA GLN A 149 -26.07 26.68 6.86
C GLN A 149 -24.85 27.58 7.02
N ALA A 150 -24.13 27.82 5.93
CA ALA A 150 -22.99 28.74 5.93
C ALA A 150 -23.41 30.18 6.21
N GLU A 151 -24.55 30.59 5.68
CA GLU A 151 -25.13 31.90 5.95
C GLU A 151 -25.63 32.03 7.38
N LEU A 152 -26.24 30.99 7.96
CA LEU A 152 -26.65 30.98 9.37
C LEU A 152 -25.46 31.13 10.32
N LEU A 153 -24.35 30.42 10.08
CA LEU A 153 -23.12 30.60 10.86
C LEU A 153 -22.53 32.00 10.67
N ALA A 154 -22.58 32.52 9.44
CA ALA A 154 -22.16 33.88 9.15
C ALA A 154 -23.01 34.95 9.86
N GLN A 155 -24.33 34.74 9.95
CA GLN A 155 -25.28 35.61 10.62
C GLN A 155 -25.17 35.51 12.14
N TRP A 156 -24.95 34.32 12.70
CA TRP A 156 -24.61 34.19 14.12
C TRP A 156 -23.39 35.04 14.47
N ARG A 157 -22.35 34.94 13.65
CA ARG A 157 -21.14 35.72 13.83
C ARG A 157 -21.38 37.23 13.75
N ASP A 158 -22.02 37.70 12.68
CA ASP A 158 -22.13 39.14 12.40
C ASP A 158 -23.21 39.84 13.23
N LYS A 159 -24.26 39.10 13.60
CA LYS A 159 -25.50 39.67 14.15
C LYS A 159 -25.94 39.00 15.46
N GLY A 160 -25.20 38.01 15.96
CA GLY A 160 -25.56 37.28 17.17
C GLY A 160 -26.78 36.37 17.01
N ASP A 161 -27.15 35.97 15.78
CA ASP A 161 -28.31 35.10 15.53
C ASP A 161 -28.14 33.74 16.22
N LEU A 162 -29.00 33.45 17.20
CA LEU A 162 -29.01 32.21 17.97
C LEU A 162 -29.20 30.95 17.11
N ARG A 163 -29.82 31.06 15.92
CA ARG A 163 -30.00 29.91 15.02
C ARG A 163 -28.66 29.36 14.53
N GLY A 164 -27.72 30.24 14.19
CA GLY A 164 -26.36 29.81 13.83
C GLY A 164 -25.56 29.33 15.05
N HIS A 165 -25.83 29.85 16.25
CA HIS A 165 -25.24 29.29 17.48
C HIS A 165 -25.62 27.82 17.67
N PHE A 166 -26.92 27.49 17.57
CA PHE A 166 -27.37 26.10 17.72
C PHE A 166 -26.82 25.18 16.63
N LEU A 167 -26.71 25.68 15.40
CA LEU A 167 -26.04 24.96 14.31
C LEU A 167 -24.56 24.69 14.64
N ALA A 168 -23.83 25.68 15.16
CA ALA A 168 -22.45 25.51 15.59
C ALA A 168 -22.32 24.47 16.73
N VAL A 169 -23.20 24.53 17.73
CA VAL A 169 -23.25 23.55 18.84
C VAL A 169 -23.47 22.13 18.31
N ASP A 170 -24.39 21.95 17.35
CA ASP A 170 -24.68 20.65 16.73
C ASP A 170 -23.48 20.13 15.92
N LEU A 171 -22.84 21.00 15.14
CA LEU A 171 -21.62 20.67 14.41
C LEU A 171 -20.48 20.26 15.35
N VAL A 172 -20.27 20.99 16.45
CA VAL A 172 -19.30 20.61 17.49
C VAL A 172 -19.59 19.21 18.04
N LYS A 173 -20.83 18.91 18.39
CA LYS A 173 -21.21 17.59 18.91
C LYS A 173 -20.96 16.48 17.89
N LYS A 174 -21.30 16.72 16.62
CA LYS A 174 -21.01 15.78 15.52
C LYS A 174 -19.51 15.58 15.30
N MET A 175 -18.68 16.61 15.49
CA MET A 175 -17.22 16.51 15.42
C MET A 175 -16.59 15.82 16.63
N ALA A 176 -17.20 15.96 17.81
CA ALA A 176 -16.71 15.39 19.07
C ALA A 176 -17.17 13.93 19.29
N GLY A 177 -18.27 13.50 18.67
CA GLY A 177 -18.98 12.25 18.97
C GLY A 177 -18.34 10.93 18.51
N GLY A 178 -17.16 10.93 17.88
CA GLY A 178 -16.41 9.69 17.64
C GLY A 178 -17.03 8.66 16.68
N GLU A 179 -18.13 8.96 15.98
CA GLU A 179 -18.63 8.08 14.91
C GLU A 179 -17.70 8.15 13.70
N GLY A 180 -16.66 7.32 13.77
CA GLY A 180 -15.71 7.08 12.71
C GLY A 180 -16.42 6.63 11.43
N PHE A 181 -16.66 7.57 10.54
CA PHE A 181 -16.80 7.28 9.12
C PHE A 181 -16.12 8.39 8.35
N MET A 182 -15.19 8.05 7.45
CA MET A 182 -14.77 8.97 6.41
C MET A 182 -15.96 9.08 5.45
N THR A 183 -16.86 10.04 5.66
CA THR A 183 -17.76 10.44 4.58
C THR A 183 -17.28 11.75 3.97
N PRO A 184 -17.42 11.92 2.65
CA PRO A 184 -17.30 13.22 1.99
C PRO A 184 -18.22 14.30 2.56
N ASP A 185 -19.20 13.92 3.40
CA ASP A 185 -20.34 14.73 3.81
C ASP A 185 -20.17 15.46 5.15
N TYR A 186 -19.10 15.20 5.91
CA TYR A 186 -18.87 15.82 7.23
C TYR A 186 -17.48 16.47 7.37
N PRO A 187 -17.39 17.79 7.19
CA PRO A 187 -16.12 18.49 6.97
C PRO A 187 -15.31 18.84 8.20
N GLY A 188 -15.95 18.83 9.37
CA GLY A 188 -15.29 19.13 10.63
C GLY A 188 -14.49 17.96 11.20
N GLN A 189 -14.58 16.78 10.57
CA GLN A 189 -14.03 15.55 11.11
C GLN A 189 -12.55 15.34 10.80
N THR A 190 -11.85 16.28 10.15
CA THR A 190 -10.42 16.16 9.78
C THR A 190 -9.46 16.74 10.82
N LEU A 191 -9.85 17.81 11.54
CA LEU A 191 -9.00 18.46 12.56
C LEU A 191 -8.84 17.59 13.83
N ASN A 192 -9.85 16.79 14.18
CA ASN A 192 -9.78 15.81 15.27
C ASN A 192 -9.24 14.42 14.83
N ARG A 193 -8.97 14.19 13.53
CA ARG A 193 -8.58 12.85 13.01
C ARG A 193 -7.09 12.62 12.82
N CYS A 194 -6.27 13.66 12.87
CA CYS A 194 -4.85 13.50 13.17
C CYS A 194 -4.65 13.80 14.66
N PRO A 195 -4.64 12.78 15.54
CA PRO A 195 -3.96 12.94 16.82
C PRO A 195 -2.61 13.57 16.56
N GLY A 196 -2.42 14.79 17.04
CA GLY A 196 -1.26 15.62 16.75
C GLY A 196 -1.16 16.22 15.35
N GLY A 197 -2.27 16.59 14.72
CA GLY A 197 -2.35 17.43 13.53
C GLY A 197 -2.27 18.94 13.81
N ILE A 198 -1.96 19.72 12.77
CA ILE A 198 -1.76 21.18 12.84
C ILE A 198 -3.10 21.91 13.03
N ARG A 199 -3.09 22.98 13.84
CA ARG A 199 -4.23 23.81 14.25
C ARG A 199 -3.81 25.29 14.37
N TYR A 200 -4.77 26.17 14.65
CA TYR A 200 -4.53 27.61 14.80
C TYR A 200 -3.58 27.94 15.96
N ASP A 201 -3.71 27.20 17.07
CA ASP A 201 -2.87 27.29 18.26
C ASP A 201 -1.55 26.51 18.13
N SER A 202 -1.26 25.92 16.96
CA SER A 202 -0.01 25.20 16.77
C SER A 202 1.17 26.15 16.81
N GLU A 203 2.07 25.87 17.73
CA GLU A 203 3.24 26.69 17.97
C GLU A 203 4.30 26.52 16.87
N TYR A 204 5.04 27.59 16.57
CA TYR A 204 6.16 27.59 15.63
C TYR A 204 7.18 26.50 15.98
N GLY A 205 7.41 26.27 17.27
CA GLY A 205 8.27 25.20 17.76
C GLY A 205 7.81 23.80 17.40
N GLU A 206 6.50 23.54 17.51
CA GLU A 206 5.89 22.27 17.12
C GLU A 206 5.91 22.09 15.60
N LEU A 207 5.66 23.16 14.85
CA LEU A 207 5.72 23.17 13.39
C LEU A 207 7.10 22.76 12.86
N ARG A 208 8.17 23.33 13.43
CA ARG A 208 9.54 22.96 13.06
C ARG A 208 9.83 21.48 13.33
N LYS A 209 9.37 20.97 14.47
CA LYS A 209 9.50 19.54 14.80
C LYS A 209 8.71 18.67 13.81
N ALA A 210 7.50 19.08 13.44
CA ALA A 210 6.67 18.39 12.46
C ALA A 210 7.34 18.32 11.08
N VAL A 211 7.94 19.43 10.60
CA VAL A 211 8.71 19.45 9.34
C VAL A 211 9.86 18.46 9.38
N THR A 212 10.62 18.41 10.48
CA THR A 212 11.71 17.44 10.66
C THR A 212 11.21 16.00 10.69
N ARG A 213 10.09 15.70 11.38
CA ARG A 213 9.49 14.35 11.39
C ARG A 213 9.09 13.91 9.99
N VAL A 214 8.42 14.78 9.24
CA VAL A 214 7.98 14.49 7.87
C VAL A 214 9.18 14.30 6.94
N GLN A 215 10.25 15.09 7.10
CA GLN A 215 11.50 14.86 6.34
C GLN A 215 12.07 13.46 6.62
N GLY A 216 12.17 13.05 7.88
CA GLY A 216 12.65 11.70 8.21
C GLY A 216 11.77 10.59 7.62
N ALA A 217 10.46 10.77 7.61
CA ALA A 217 9.53 9.82 6.99
C ALA A 217 9.66 9.76 5.46
N ILE A 218 9.94 10.90 4.80
CA ILE A 218 10.25 10.96 3.36
C ILE A 218 11.54 10.18 3.07
N ASP A 219 12.58 10.42 3.86
CA ASP A 219 13.88 9.77 3.68
C ASP A 219 13.74 8.24 3.86
N GLU A 220 13.02 7.80 4.89
CA GLU A 220 12.70 6.38 5.11
C GLU A 220 11.91 5.77 3.94
N ALA A 221 10.82 6.42 3.51
CA ALA A 221 10.01 5.93 2.41
C ALA A 221 10.76 5.92 1.06
N SER A 222 11.67 6.87 0.84
CA SER A 222 12.52 6.91 -0.35
C SER A 222 13.54 5.78 -0.35
N ASN A 223 14.16 5.49 0.80
CA ASN A 223 15.07 4.35 0.93
C ASN A 223 14.34 3.03 0.69
N LEU A 224 13.13 2.87 1.25
CA LEU A 224 12.30 1.70 0.99
C LEU A 224 11.95 1.59 -0.50
N GLN A 225 11.53 2.69 -1.15
CA GLN A 225 11.26 2.69 -2.59
C GLN A 225 12.48 2.19 -3.39
N GLN A 226 13.69 2.63 -3.05
CA GLN A 226 14.92 2.18 -3.71
C GLN A 226 15.18 0.67 -3.53
N ASP A 227 15.03 0.15 -2.30
CA ASP A 227 15.16 -1.29 -2.02
C ASP A 227 14.14 -2.11 -2.81
N GLN A 228 12.87 -1.67 -2.82
CA GLN A 228 11.79 -2.33 -3.53
C GLN A 228 12.02 -2.34 -5.05
N MET A 229 12.66 -1.29 -5.59
CA MET A 229 13.07 -1.24 -6.99
C MET A 229 14.19 -2.23 -7.31
N LEU A 230 15.20 -2.34 -6.45
CA LEU A 230 16.28 -3.33 -6.62
C LEU A 230 15.73 -4.76 -6.55
N ARG A 231 14.83 -5.03 -5.61
CA ARG A 231 14.15 -6.32 -5.48
C ARG A 231 13.31 -6.64 -6.70
N LEU A 232 12.55 -5.66 -7.22
CA LEU A 232 11.77 -5.82 -8.44
C LEU A 232 12.66 -6.15 -9.65
N GLN A 233 13.79 -5.45 -9.81
CA GLN A 233 14.75 -5.74 -10.87
C GLN A 233 15.32 -7.16 -10.75
N ALA A 234 15.70 -7.58 -9.54
CA ALA A 234 16.20 -8.94 -9.30
C ALA A 234 15.14 -10.01 -9.61
N LEU A 235 13.88 -9.79 -9.24
CA LEU A 235 12.78 -10.70 -9.56
C LEU A 235 12.52 -10.77 -11.07
N MET A 236 12.55 -9.63 -11.77
CA MET A 236 12.40 -9.58 -13.22
C MET A 236 13.54 -10.32 -13.94
N ASN A 237 14.79 -10.17 -13.48
CA ASN A 237 15.92 -10.91 -14.02
C ASN A 237 15.74 -12.42 -13.82
N ARG A 238 15.39 -12.87 -12.60
CA ARG A 238 15.11 -14.29 -12.32
C ARG A 238 13.98 -14.87 -13.16
N ARG A 239 12.93 -14.07 -13.40
CA ARG A 239 11.80 -14.46 -14.25
C ARG A 239 12.27 -14.65 -15.70
N ASN A 240 13.03 -13.71 -16.24
CA ASN A 240 13.57 -13.79 -17.60
C ASN A 240 14.49 -15.01 -17.75
N GLU A 241 15.42 -15.22 -16.82
CA GLU A 241 16.27 -16.42 -16.79
C GLU A 241 15.46 -17.71 -16.77
N SER A 242 14.39 -17.79 -15.95
CA SER A 242 13.52 -18.97 -15.90
C SER A 242 12.76 -19.18 -17.22
N ALA A 243 12.33 -18.11 -17.89
CA ALA A 243 11.65 -18.18 -19.18
C ALA A 243 12.60 -18.64 -20.30
N ASP A 244 13.86 -18.20 -20.27
CA ASP A 244 14.90 -18.65 -21.19
C ASP A 244 15.25 -20.13 -20.96
N MET A 245 15.40 -20.54 -19.71
CA MET A 245 15.61 -21.96 -19.35
C MET A 245 14.46 -22.84 -19.82
N LEU A 246 13.21 -22.41 -19.58
CA LEU A 246 12.01 -23.09 -20.05
C LEU A 246 11.99 -23.22 -21.58
N THR A 247 12.30 -22.13 -22.29
CA THR A 247 12.34 -22.12 -23.75
C THR A 247 13.40 -23.08 -24.28
N ASN A 248 14.59 -23.07 -23.69
CA ASN A 248 15.68 -23.98 -24.09
C ASN A 248 15.35 -25.44 -23.79
N TYR A 249 14.67 -25.69 -22.67
CA TYR A 249 14.21 -27.02 -22.29
C TYR A 249 13.18 -27.58 -23.30
N VAL A 250 12.16 -26.78 -23.63
CA VAL A 250 11.14 -27.15 -24.63
C VAL A 250 11.75 -27.40 -26.01
N LYS A 251 12.74 -26.59 -26.43
CA LYS A 251 13.46 -26.82 -27.69
C LYS A 251 14.18 -28.16 -27.69
N LYS A 252 15.00 -28.44 -26.65
CA LYS A 252 15.71 -29.73 -26.52
C LYS A 252 14.77 -30.93 -26.53
N MET A 253 13.60 -30.78 -25.91
CA MET A 253 12.55 -31.77 -25.96
C MET A 253 11.99 -32.01 -27.36
N GLN A 254 11.68 -30.94 -28.09
CA GLN A 254 11.20 -31.05 -29.47
C GLN A 254 12.25 -31.72 -30.34
N ASP A 255 13.51 -31.32 -30.23
CA ASP A 255 14.63 -31.91 -30.97
C ASP A 255 14.80 -33.41 -30.65
N SER A 256 14.68 -33.79 -29.36
CA SER A 256 14.75 -35.20 -28.94
C SER A 256 13.60 -36.03 -29.52
N LYS A 257 12.37 -35.50 -29.51
CA LYS A 257 11.21 -36.15 -30.13
C LYS A 257 11.37 -36.30 -31.64
N MET A 258 11.91 -35.27 -32.32
CA MET A 258 12.17 -35.33 -33.75
C MET A 258 13.22 -36.38 -34.09
N ALA A 259 14.31 -36.46 -33.33
CA ALA A 259 15.35 -37.48 -33.51
C ALA A 259 14.81 -38.91 -33.30
N ILE A 260 13.94 -39.12 -32.30
CA ILE A 260 13.28 -40.42 -32.08
C ILE A 260 12.36 -40.75 -33.26
N SER A 261 11.55 -39.79 -33.71
CA SER A 261 10.65 -39.96 -34.87
C SER A 261 11.42 -40.32 -36.14
N GLU A 262 12.53 -39.63 -36.39
CA GLU A 262 13.40 -39.90 -37.54
C GLU A 262 14.00 -41.30 -37.47
N LYS A 263 14.44 -41.74 -36.28
CA LYS A 263 14.98 -43.08 -36.06
C LYS A 263 13.93 -44.19 -36.23
N ILE A 264 12.66 -43.93 -35.89
CA ILE A 264 11.54 -44.86 -36.09
C ILE A 264 11.11 -44.90 -37.56
N ARG A 265 11.17 -43.78 -38.28
CA ARG A 265 10.77 -43.71 -39.69
C ARG A 265 11.84 -44.25 -40.64
N GLY A 266 13.09 -44.31 -40.19
CA GLY A 266 14.23 -44.87 -40.93
C GLY A 266 14.44 -46.39 -40.78
N THR A 267 13.59 -47.09 -40.02
CA THR A 267 13.53 -48.57 -39.92
C THR A 267 12.32 -49.11 -40.64
#